data_AF-A0A4R2L322-F1
#
_entry.id   AF-A0A4R2L322-F1
#
_cell.length_a   1.000
_cell.length_b   1.000
_cell.length_c   1.000
_cell.angle_alpha   90.00
_cell.angle_beta   90.00
_cell.angle_gamma   90.00
#
_symmetry.space_group_name_H-M   'P 1'
#
loop_
_entity.id
_entity.type
_entity.pdbx_description
1 polymer ?
#
loop_
_entity_poly.entity_id
_entity_poly.type
_entity_poly.pdbx_seq_one_letter_code
_entity_poly.pdbx_strand_id
1 'polypeptide(L)'
;MSDFTLPNVDAVVAPVVKANKLFVAHLEKLTDFQFGVLRAYSDVGLSRLKAAVEITDVDGLTAYAEASLAVAENLGTQVQADAQALAELLSGFKAEVEALVAASGAEVAASVPAPQAPVAEAPVTEAPAEVVDEAA
;
A
#
# COMPACT_ATOMS: atom_id res chain seq x y z
N MET A 1 -3.56 40.72 21.11
CA MET A 1 -2.59 39.64 20.85
C MET A 1 -3.24 38.39 21.37
N SER A 2 -3.96 37.68 20.52
CA SER A 2 -4.75 36.50 20.91
C SER A 2 -4.12 35.30 20.24
N ASP A 3 -3.82 34.30 21.06
CA ASP A 3 -3.14 33.05 20.73
C ASP A 3 -3.59 32.43 19.40
N PHE A 4 -2.67 32.42 18.44
CA PHE A 4 -2.71 31.47 17.31
C PHE A 4 -2.18 30.13 17.84
N THR A 5 -3.04 29.41 18.55
CA THR A 5 -2.76 28.05 18.99
C THR A 5 -2.74 27.18 17.73
N LEU A 6 -1.54 26.81 17.28
CA LEU A 6 -1.36 25.84 16.20
C LEU A 6 -2.14 24.57 16.57
N PRO A 7 -3.08 24.09 15.74
CA PRO A 7 -3.69 22.78 15.97
C PRO A 7 -2.55 21.76 16.07
N ASN A 8 -2.62 20.97 17.14
CA ASN A 8 -1.63 19.99 17.58
C ASN A 8 -0.91 19.32 16.40
N VAL A 9 0.28 19.81 16.05
CA VAL A 9 1.03 19.38 14.85
C VAL A 9 1.32 17.87 14.93
N ASP A 10 1.47 17.34 16.14
CA ASP A 10 1.65 15.90 16.39
C ASP A 10 0.44 15.06 15.96
N ALA A 11 -0.79 15.56 16.10
CA ALA A 11 -2.00 14.85 15.70
C ALA A 11 -2.15 14.73 14.17
N VAL A 12 -1.53 15.63 13.41
CA VAL A 12 -1.53 15.60 11.93
C VAL A 12 -0.27 14.88 11.39
N VAL A 13 0.88 15.04 12.05
CA VAL A 13 2.16 14.44 11.61
C VAL A 13 2.25 12.95 11.94
N ALA A 14 1.76 12.50 13.10
CA ALA A 14 1.82 11.10 13.51
C ALA A 14 1.13 10.12 12.52
N PRO A 15 -0.10 10.36 12.03
CA PRO A 15 -0.73 9.49 11.04
C PRO A 15 0.00 9.49 9.69
N VAL A 16 0.54 10.63 9.25
CA VAL A 16 1.33 10.73 7.99
C VAL A 16 2.63 9.93 8.10
N VAL A 17 3.34 10.01 9.23
CA VAL A 17 4.56 9.23 9.46
C VAL A 17 4.24 7.74 9.55
N LYS A 18 3.14 7.35 10.19
CA LYS A 18 2.68 5.94 10.22
C LYS A 18 2.32 5.43 8.83
N ALA A 19 1.63 6.23 8.01
CA ALA A 19 1.34 5.88 6.62
C ALA A 19 2.62 5.62 5.80
N ASN A 20 3.59 6.52 5.88
CA ASN A 20 4.87 6.37 5.17
C ASN A 20 5.62 5.12 5.61
N LYS A 21 5.65 4.81 6.91
CA LYS A 21 6.27 3.57 7.42
C LYS A 21 5.58 2.31 6.90
N LEU A 22 4.25 2.30 6.84
CA LEU A 22 3.45 1.22 6.28
C LEU A 22 3.81 0.99 4.81
N PHE A 23 3.84 2.05 4.01
CA PHE A 23 4.21 1.97 2.60
C PHE A 23 5.63 1.44 2.40
N VAL A 24 6.60 1.90 3.18
CA VAL A 24 7.99 1.40 3.10
C VAL A 24 8.04 -0.08 3.45
N ALA A 25 7.40 -0.52 4.55
CA ALA A 25 7.37 -1.93 4.92
C ALA A 25 6.70 -2.81 3.86
N HIS A 26 5.66 -2.31 3.18
CA HIS A 26 5.03 -3.04 2.08
C HIS A 26 5.89 -3.09 0.82
N LEU A 27 6.62 -2.02 0.51
CA LEU A 27 7.60 -2.01 -0.58
C LEU A 27 8.75 -2.98 -0.31
N GLU A 28 9.24 -3.06 0.94
CA GLU A 28 10.24 -4.06 1.35
C GLU A 28 9.72 -5.47 1.11
N LYS A 29 8.54 -5.82 1.65
CA LYS A 29 7.91 -7.14 1.45
C LYS A 29 7.69 -7.47 -0.04
N LEU A 30 7.26 -6.50 -0.85
CA LEU A 30 7.04 -6.69 -2.29
C LEU A 30 8.36 -6.88 -3.05
N THR A 31 9.40 -6.14 -2.66
CA THR A 31 10.73 -6.27 -3.24
C THR A 31 11.33 -7.63 -2.92
N ASP A 32 11.24 -8.07 -1.67
CA ASP A 32 11.67 -9.39 -1.24
C ASP A 32 10.94 -10.51 -2.00
N PHE A 33 9.62 -10.37 -2.16
CA PHE A 33 8.82 -11.28 -2.98
C PHE A 33 9.32 -11.34 -4.43
N GLN A 34 9.52 -10.19 -5.09
CA GLN A 34 10.01 -10.16 -6.47
C GLN A 34 11.41 -10.75 -6.62
N PHE A 35 12.31 -10.53 -5.65
CA PHE A 35 13.63 -11.17 -5.64
C PHE A 35 13.54 -12.68 -5.40
N GLY A 36 12.64 -13.14 -4.53
CA GLY A 36 12.39 -14.55 -4.27
C GLY A 36 11.91 -15.28 -5.52
N VAL A 37 10.92 -14.73 -6.21
CA VAL A 37 10.43 -15.23 -7.50
C VAL A 37 11.56 -15.27 -8.52
N LEU A 38 12.27 -14.14 -8.74
CA LEU A 38 13.36 -14.09 -9.72
C LEU A 38 14.43 -15.14 -9.46
N ARG A 39 14.84 -15.33 -8.21
CA ARG A 39 15.83 -16.33 -7.81
C ARG A 39 15.34 -17.74 -8.14
N ALA A 40 14.14 -18.09 -7.71
CA ALA A 40 13.60 -19.43 -7.88
C ALA A 40 13.46 -19.82 -9.36
N TYR A 41 13.00 -18.91 -10.21
CA TYR A 41 12.90 -19.16 -11.66
C TYR A 41 14.27 -19.22 -12.33
N SER A 42 15.23 -18.42 -11.87
CA SER A 42 16.63 -18.50 -12.35
C SER A 42 17.27 -19.84 -11.98
N ASP A 43 17.04 -20.33 -10.76
CA ASP A 43 17.54 -21.62 -10.30
C ASP A 43 16.95 -22.78 -11.13
N VAL A 44 15.67 -22.71 -11.50
CA VAL A 44 15.06 -23.66 -12.45
C VAL A 44 15.76 -23.61 -13.82
N GLY A 45 15.99 -22.41 -14.38
CA GLY A 45 16.66 -22.27 -15.67
C GLY A 45 18.12 -22.77 -15.66
N LEU A 46 18.87 -22.43 -14.62
CA LEU A 46 20.27 -22.84 -14.47
C LEU A 46 20.41 -24.34 -14.24
N SER A 47 19.53 -24.94 -13.41
CA SER A 47 19.54 -26.39 -13.20
C SER A 47 19.17 -27.15 -14.47
N ARG A 48 18.23 -26.63 -15.28
CA ARG A 48 17.89 -27.15 -16.61
C ARG A 48 19.06 -27.11 -17.58
N LEU A 49 19.74 -25.97 -17.64
CA LEU A 49 20.90 -25.80 -18.51
C LEU A 49 22.04 -26.74 -18.11
N LYS A 50 22.31 -26.86 -16.80
CA LYS A 50 23.29 -27.81 -16.26
C LYS A 50 22.94 -29.26 -16.61
N ALA A 51 21.68 -29.65 -16.41
CA ALA A 51 21.21 -30.98 -16.76
C ALA A 51 21.35 -31.25 -18.26
N ALA A 52 21.06 -30.27 -19.12
CA ALA A 52 21.16 -30.41 -20.57
C ALA A 52 22.61 -30.59 -21.06
N VAL A 53 23.59 -29.90 -20.48
CA VAL A 53 25.00 -30.04 -20.86
C VAL A 53 25.64 -31.34 -20.36
N GLU A 54 25.02 -32.01 -19.39
CA GLU A 54 25.47 -33.30 -18.86
C GLU A 54 24.94 -34.51 -19.66
N ILE A 55 24.06 -34.30 -20.64
CA ILE A 55 23.53 -35.37 -21.49
C ILE A 55 24.59 -35.81 -22.50
N THR A 56 25.08 -37.05 -22.33
CA THR A 56 26.07 -37.67 -23.24
C THR A 56 25.51 -38.80 -24.08
N ASP A 57 24.33 -39.31 -23.75
CA ASP A 57 23.72 -40.49 -24.37
C ASP A 57 22.17 -40.46 -24.31
N VAL A 58 21.56 -41.50 -24.86
CA VAL A 58 20.09 -41.65 -24.95
C VAL A 58 19.46 -41.86 -23.56
N ASP A 59 20.18 -42.46 -22.61
CA ASP A 59 19.69 -42.66 -21.25
C ASP A 59 19.60 -41.32 -20.51
N GLY A 60 20.62 -40.47 -20.64
CA GLY A 60 20.61 -39.09 -20.15
C GLY A 60 19.49 -38.24 -20.76
N LEU A 61 19.19 -38.44 -22.05
CA LEU A 61 18.06 -37.77 -22.71
C LEU A 61 16.71 -38.21 -22.12
N THR A 62 16.55 -39.51 -21.86
CA THR A 62 15.35 -40.07 -21.25
C THR A 62 15.16 -39.55 -19.82
N ALA A 63 16.22 -39.56 -19.01
CA ALA A 63 16.21 -39.01 -17.65
C ALA A 63 15.87 -37.51 -17.64
N TYR A 64 16.39 -36.73 -18.59
CA TYR A 64 16.04 -35.31 -18.73
C TYR A 64 14.55 -35.10 -19.08
N ALA A 65 13.98 -35.97 -19.94
CA ALA A 65 12.57 -35.94 -20.30
C ALA A 65 11.67 -36.27 -19.10
N GLU A 66 12.00 -37.30 -18.32
CA GLU A 66 11.28 -37.66 -17.10
C GLU A 66 11.34 -36.53 -16.05
N ALA A 67 12.53 -35.98 -15.81
CA ALA A 67 12.71 -34.85 -14.90
C ALA A 67 11.94 -33.61 -15.38
N SER A 68 11.62 -33.50 -16.68
CA SER A 68 10.88 -32.36 -17.22
C SER A 68 9.42 -32.32 -16.82
N LEU A 69 8.81 -33.47 -16.57
CA LEU A 69 7.48 -33.53 -15.97
C LEU A 69 7.53 -33.04 -14.52
N ALA A 70 8.49 -33.51 -13.73
CA ALA A 70 8.63 -33.10 -12.33
C ALA A 70 8.90 -31.58 -12.18
N VAL A 71 9.72 -30.99 -13.05
CA VAL A 71 9.93 -29.53 -13.05
C VAL A 71 8.68 -28.77 -13.47
N ALA A 72 7.90 -29.27 -14.43
CA ALA A 72 6.65 -28.64 -14.81
C ALA A 72 5.62 -28.67 -13.66
N GLU A 73 5.52 -29.79 -12.95
CA GLU A 73 4.67 -29.92 -11.75
C GLU A 73 5.12 -28.96 -10.65
N ASN A 74 6.42 -28.94 -10.33
CA ASN A 74 6.97 -28.05 -9.31
C ASN A 74 6.76 -26.57 -9.67
N LEU A 75 6.93 -26.20 -10.93
CA LEU A 75 6.67 -24.84 -11.41
C LEU A 75 5.20 -24.46 -11.27
N GLY A 76 4.29 -25.39 -11.57
CA GLY A 76 2.85 -25.19 -11.36
C GLY A 76 2.49 -24.95 -9.90
N THR A 77 3.04 -25.76 -8.99
CA THR A 77 2.89 -25.57 -7.53
C THR A 77 3.47 -24.23 -7.09
N GLN A 78 4.66 -23.86 -7.60
CA GLN A 78 5.31 -22.62 -7.25
C GLN A 78 4.53 -21.39 -7.72
N VAL A 79 3.99 -21.39 -8.95
CA VAL A 79 3.12 -20.33 -9.45
C VAL A 79 1.89 -20.15 -8.56
N GLN A 80 1.27 -21.26 -8.12
CA GLN A 80 0.13 -21.20 -7.22
C GLN A 80 0.52 -20.62 -5.85
N ALA A 81 1.66 -21.03 -5.30
CA ALA A 81 2.20 -20.49 -4.05
C ALA A 81 2.50 -18.99 -4.17
N ASP A 82 3.12 -18.56 -5.26
CA ASP A 82 3.43 -17.16 -5.54
C ASP A 82 2.15 -16.32 -5.65
N ALA A 83 1.09 -16.85 -6.29
CA ALA A 83 -0.21 -16.20 -6.36
C ALA A 83 -0.87 -16.06 -4.97
N GLN A 84 -0.77 -17.08 -4.12
CA GLN A 84 -1.26 -17.02 -2.74
C GLN A 84 -0.48 -16.00 -1.92
N ALA A 85 0.86 -16.01 -1.99
CA ALA A 85 1.72 -15.05 -1.29
C ALA A 85 1.43 -13.60 -1.73
N LEU A 86 1.19 -13.38 -3.02
CA LEU A 86 0.79 -12.05 -3.52
C LEU A 86 -0.59 -11.64 -2.98
N ALA A 87 -1.57 -12.55 -2.95
CA ALA A 87 -2.89 -12.27 -2.39
C ALA A 87 -2.82 -11.94 -0.89
N GLU A 88 -1.98 -12.66 -0.14
CA GLU A 88 -1.69 -12.38 1.27
C GLU A 88 -1.06 -10.99 1.44
N LEU A 89 -0.06 -10.65 0.63
CA LEU A 89 0.57 -9.33 0.67
C LEU A 89 -0.42 -8.19 0.40
N LEU A 90 -1.33 -8.36 -0.56
CA LEU A 90 -2.37 -7.39 -0.87
C LEU A 90 -3.41 -7.26 0.25
N SER A 91 -3.84 -8.39 0.82
CA SER A 91 -4.79 -8.38 1.94
C SER A 91 -4.20 -7.78 3.21
N GLY A 92 -2.92 -8.04 3.49
CA GLY A 92 -2.18 -7.43 4.59
C GLY A 92 -2.08 -5.91 4.44
N PHE A 93 -1.77 -5.42 3.23
CA PHE A 93 -1.74 -3.99 2.95
C PHE A 93 -3.09 -3.33 3.24
N LYS A 94 -4.17 -3.94 2.73
CA LYS A 94 -5.53 -3.45 2.95
C LYS A 94 -5.86 -3.38 4.45
N ALA A 95 -5.57 -4.44 5.21
CA ALA A 95 -5.83 -4.49 6.65
C ALA A 95 -5.01 -3.43 7.43
N GLU A 96 -3.74 -3.24 7.08
CA GLU A 96 -2.90 -2.22 7.71
C GLU A 96 -3.40 -0.79 7.40
N VAL A 97 -3.90 -0.54 6.18
CA VAL A 97 -4.53 0.74 5.80
C VAL A 97 -5.84 0.97 6.54
N GLU A 98 -6.72 -0.04 6.62
CA GLU A 98 -7.97 0.05 7.39
C GLU A 98 -7.71 0.33 8.87
N ALA A 99 -6.70 -0.33 9.46
CA ALA A 99 -6.29 -0.09 10.83
C ALA A 99 -5.75 1.34 11.04
N LEU A 100 -4.97 1.87 10.09
CA LEU A 100 -4.48 3.25 10.13
C LEU A 100 -5.63 4.26 10.08
N VAL A 101 -6.62 4.04 9.21
CA VAL A 101 -7.82 4.89 9.10
C VAL A 101 -8.65 4.83 10.37
N ALA A 102 -8.87 3.64 10.94
CA ALA A 102 -9.62 3.47 12.18
C ALA A 102 -8.92 4.14 13.38
N ALA A 103 -7.59 4.02 13.48
CA ALA A 103 -6.81 4.68 14.53
C ALA A 103 -6.84 6.22 14.38
N SER A 104 -6.76 6.73 13.15
CA SER A 104 -6.82 8.16 12.87
C SER A 104 -8.20 8.76 13.12
N GLY A 105 -9.28 8.02 12.82
CA GLY A 105 -10.66 8.41 13.12
C GLY A 105 -10.95 8.54 14.62
N ALA A 106 -10.26 7.77 15.47
CA ALA A 106 -10.35 7.86 16.93
C ALA A 106 -9.60 9.09 17.50
N GLU A 107 -8.49 9.51 16.88
CA GLU A 107 -7.71 10.68 17.33
C GLU A 107 -8.34 12.03 16.91
N VAL A 108 -9.06 12.10 15.79
CA VAL A 108 -9.78 13.32 15.37
C VAL A 108 -11.01 13.54 16.26
N ALA A 109 -11.75 12.49 16.64
CA ALA A 109 -12.91 12.62 17.52
C ALA A 109 -12.55 13.07 18.96
N ALA A 110 -11.34 12.77 19.43
CA ALA A 110 -10.87 13.16 20.76
C ALA A 110 -10.39 14.63 20.85
N SER A 111 -10.28 15.34 19.73
CA SER A 111 -9.75 16.72 19.66
C SER A 111 -10.74 17.76 19.11
N VAL A 112 -11.99 17.38 18.78
CA VAL A 112 -13.04 18.35 18.45
C VAL A 112 -13.73 18.82 19.74
N PRO A 113 -13.54 20.07 20.20
CA PRO A 113 -14.38 20.59 21.27
C PRO A 113 -15.84 20.61 20.82
N ALA A 114 -16.76 20.26 21.73
CA ALA A 114 -18.19 20.16 21.47
C ALA A 114 -18.74 21.40 20.74
N PRO A 115 -19.70 21.24 19.81
CA PRO A 115 -20.29 22.37 19.09
C PRO A 115 -20.90 23.35 20.09
N GLN A 116 -20.39 24.58 20.10
CA GLN A 116 -21.01 25.66 20.86
C GLN A 116 -22.34 26.04 20.19
N ALA A 117 -23.35 26.29 21.03
CA ALA A 117 -24.76 26.53 20.69
C ALA A 117 -24.95 27.60 19.58
N PRO A 118 -26.08 27.56 18.85
CA PRO A 118 -26.31 28.46 17.71
C PRO A 118 -26.33 29.91 18.17
N VAL A 119 -25.54 30.75 17.51
CA VAL A 119 -25.60 32.21 17.72
C VAL A 119 -26.95 32.69 17.18
N ALA A 120 -27.79 33.16 18.09
CA ALA A 120 -29.10 33.70 17.80
C ALA A 120 -29.02 34.88 16.81
N GLU A 121 -30.02 34.95 15.96
CA GLU A 121 -30.20 35.90 14.87
C GLU A 121 -30.47 37.35 15.35
N ALA A 122 -29.97 38.31 14.55
CA ALA A 122 -30.41 39.71 14.34
C ALA A 122 -29.96 40.83 15.32
N PRO A 123 -29.91 42.12 14.90
CA PRO A 123 -30.32 42.69 13.60
C PRO A 123 -29.25 43.54 12.87
N VAL A 124 -29.33 43.57 11.53
CA VAL A 124 -28.64 44.57 10.70
C VAL A 124 -29.36 45.90 10.89
N THR A 125 -28.67 46.90 11.43
CA THR A 125 -29.16 48.29 11.43
C THR A 125 -28.61 49.03 10.21
N GLU A 126 -29.50 49.84 9.67
CA GLU A 126 -29.54 50.54 8.38
C GLU A 126 -28.36 51.47 8.05
N ALA A 127 -28.26 51.77 6.75
CA ALA A 127 -27.21 52.46 5.98
C ALA A 127 -26.94 53.94 6.36
N PRO A 128 -26.06 54.65 5.62
CA PRO A 128 -26.60 55.32 4.44
C PRO A 128 -25.76 55.19 3.16
N ALA A 129 -26.48 55.39 2.06
CA ALA A 129 -26.06 55.31 0.67
C ALA A 129 -25.13 56.46 0.24
N GLU A 130 -24.26 56.18 -0.73
CA GLU A 130 -23.90 57.16 -1.75
C GLU A 130 -23.91 56.48 -3.13
N VAL A 131 -24.67 57.09 -4.03
CA VAL A 131 -25.01 56.67 -5.39
C VAL A 131 -24.13 57.44 -6.36
N VAL A 132 -23.51 56.76 -7.34
CA VAL A 132 -23.20 57.29 -8.68
C VAL A 132 -23.14 56.07 -9.63
N ASP A 133 -24.20 55.70 -10.37
CA ASP A 133 -24.71 56.24 -11.66
C ASP A 133 -23.72 56.01 -12.83
N GLU A 134 -23.97 54.98 -13.68
CA GLU A 134 -24.30 55.03 -15.14
C GLU A 134 -23.08 55.42 -16.04
N ALA A 135 -22.75 54.89 -17.21
CA ALA A 135 -23.43 54.39 -18.41
C ALA A 135 -22.42 53.50 -19.19
N ALA A 136 -22.79 52.44 -19.93
CA ALA A 136 -23.34 52.46 -21.30
C ALA A 136 -22.58 53.38 -22.28
#